data_AF-X0SUQ8-F1
#
_entry.id   AF-X0SUQ8-F1
#
_cell.length_a   1.000
_cell.length_b   1.000
_cell.length_c   1.000
_cell.angle_alpha   90.00
_cell.angle_beta   90.00
_cell.angle_gamma   90.00
#
_symmetry.space_group_name_H-M   'P 1'
#
loop_
_entity.id
_entity.type
_entity.pdbx_description
1 polymer ?
#
loop_
_entity_poly.entity_id
_entity_poly.type
_entity_poly.pdbx_seq_one_letter_code
_entity_poly.pdbx_strand_id
1 'polypeptide(L)'
;SIHQFGGFKVQGKTPEAAIRLLKDARALEEAGVFSVVLETVPAPLAALITQKIGIPTIGIGAGIGCDGQVQVINDILGSFADFVPKHAKQYAKLTDIIKSAVTEYYDEVKAGSFPTDKQSFTMDESVLAELKAK
;
A
#
# COMPACT_ATOMS: atom_id res chain seq x y z
N SER A 1 -13.04 -9.00 12.92
CA SER A 1 -11.62 -8.57 13.11
C SER A 1 -10.69 -9.74 12.84
N ILE A 2 -9.42 -9.50 12.48
CA ILE A 2 -8.37 -10.53 12.30
C ILE A 2 -8.36 -11.53 13.46
N HIS A 3 -8.54 -11.04 14.69
CA HIS A 3 -8.60 -11.87 15.90
C HIS A 3 -9.86 -12.75 16.00
N GLN A 4 -10.99 -12.26 15.48
CA GLN A 4 -12.25 -13.00 15.47
C GLN A 4 -12.28 -14.07 14.36
N PHE A 5 -11.62 -13.80 13.24
CA PHE A 5 -11.55 -14.74 12.11
C PHE A 5 -10.32 -15.67 12.17
N GLY A 6 -9.34 -15.38 13.03
CA GLY A 6 -8.08 -16.12 13.12
C GLY A 6 -7.23 -15.94 11.86
N GLY A 7 -7.13 -14.72 11.34
CA GLY A 7 -6.33 -14.37 10.16
C GLY A 7 -7.12 -13.86 8.95
N PHE A 8 -6.40 -13.61 7.86
CA PHE A 8 -6.94 -13.17 6.57
C PHE A 8 -7.65 -14.32 5.85
N LYS A 9 -8.94 -14.51 6.15
CA LYS A 9 -9.75 -15.56 5.55
C LYS A 9 -10.70 -14.99 4.50
N VAL A 10 -10.74 -15.66 3.35
CA VAL A 10 -11.71 -15.39 2.29
C VAL A 10 -13.13 -15.59 2.83
N GLN A 11 -14.00 -14.60 2.63
CA GLN A 11 -15.39 -14.59 3.08
C GLN A 11 -16.34 -15.14 2.01
N GLY A 12 -17.55 -15.58 2.36
CA GLY A 12 -18.55 -15.98 1.35
C GLY A 12 -18.26 -17.29 0.60
N LYS A 13 -17.47 -18.20 1.18
CA LYS A 13 -17.13 -19.50 0.58
C LYS A 13 -18.26 -20.54 0.63
N THR A 14 -19.19 -20.41 1.57
CA THR A 14 -20.35 -21.29 1.68
C THR A 14 -21.61 -20.58 1.20
N PRO A 15 -22.65 -21.31 0.77
CA PRO A 15 -23.93 -20.71 0.37
C PRO A 15 -24.50 -19.78 1.45
N GLU A 16 -24.44 -20.18 2.72
CA GLU A 16 -24.99 -19.40 3.84
C GLU A 16 -24.22 -18.10 4.03
N ALA A 17 -22.89 -18.16 3.97
CA ALA A 17 -22.03 -16.97 4.07
C ALA A 17 -22.21 -16.04 2.86
N ALA A 18 -22.36 -16.59 1.66
CA ALA A 18 -22.59 -15.82 0.44
C ALA A 18 -23.95 -15.10 0.47
N ILE A 19 -25.02 -15.80 0.88
CA ILE A 19 -26.36 -15.21 1.05
C ILE A 19 -26.31 -14.11 2.10
N ARG A 20 -25.59 -14.32 3.20
CA ARG A 20 -25.42 -13.32 4.25
C ARG A 20 -24.74 -12.06 3.72
N LEU A 21 -23.62 -12.19 3.00
CA LEU A 21 -22.93 -11.04 2.42
C LEU A 21 -23.82 -10.23 1.47
N LEU A 22 -24.61 -10.90 0.62
CA LEU A 22 -25.55 -10.20 -0.27
C LEU A 22 -26.65 -9.46 0.53
N LYS A 23 -27.15 -10.06 1.61
CA LYS A 23 -28.12 -9.41 2.50
C LYS A 23 -27.51 -8.20 3.21
N ASP A 24 -26.30 -8.34 3.73
CA ASP A 24 -25.59 -7.27 4.43
C ASP A 24 -25.34 -6.09 3.48
N ALA A 25 -24.93 -6.36 2.23
CA ALA A 25 -24.73 -5.33 1.21
C ALA A 25 -26.03 -4.55 0.90
N ARG A 26 -27.17 -5.24 0.79
CA ARG A 26 -28.49 -4.62 0.59
C ARG A 26 -28.93 -3.81 1.81
N ALA A 27 -28.70 -4.32 3.01
CA ALA A 27 -29.04 -3.60 4.24
C ALA A 27 -28.24 -2.29 4.36
N LEU A 28 -26.97 -2.28 3.93
CA LEU A 28 -26.14 -1.07 3.87
C LEU A 28 -26.68 -0.08 2.82
N GLU A 29 -27.06 -0.56 1.64
CA GLU A 29 -27.71 0.26 0.61
C GLU A 29 -29.01 0.89 1.13
N GLU A 30 -29.89 0.10 1.75
CA GLU A 30 -31.15 0.58 2.36
C GLU A 30 -30.90 1.60 3.48
N ALA A 31 -29.78 1.46 4.21
CA ALA A 31 -29.35 2.43 5.21
C ALA A 31 -28.79 3.75 4.61
N GLY A 32 -28.64 3.83 3.29
CA GLY A 32 -28.25 5.04 2.57
C GLY A 32 -26.74 5.26 2.47
N VAL A 33 -25.92 4.22 2.58
CA VAL A 33 -24.48 4.36 2.31
C VAL A 33 -24.26 4.68 0.83
N PHE A 34 -23.25 5.50 0.53
CA PHE A 34 -22.97 5.89 -0.87
C PHE A 34 -22.15 4.83 -1.63
N SER A 35 -21.46 3.92 -0.94
CA SER A 35 -20.67 2.83 -1.53
C SER A 35 -20.34 1.75 -0.50
N VAL A 36 -19.89 0.57 -0.98
CA VAL A 36 -19.47 -0.56 -0.12
C VAL A 36 -18.14 -1.13 -0.59
N VAL A 37 -17.23 -1.41 0.33
CA VAL A 37 -15.98 -2.14 0.05
C VAL A 37 -16.20 -3.64 0.22
N LEU A 38 -15.81 -4.43 -0.79
CA LEU A 38 -15.80 -5.88 -0.75
C LEU A 38 -14.35 -6.37 -0.63
N GLU A 39 -14.00 -6.88 0.56
CA GLU A 39 -12.65 -7.33 0.88
C GLU A 39 -12.56 -8.86 0.96
N THR A 40 -11.64 -9.46 0.20
CA THR A 40 -11.36 -10.91 0.21
C THR A 40 -12.59 -11.78 -0.05
N VAL A 41 -13.44 -11.36 -0.99
CA VAL A 41 -14.65 -12.08 -1.43
C VAL A 41 -14.38 -12.82 -2.75
N PRO A 42 -14.87 -14.05 -2.97
CA PRO A 42 -14.76 -14.73 -4.26
C PRO A 42 -15.27 -13.86 -5.41
N ALA A 43 -14.47 -13.75 -6.48
CA ALA A 43 -14.77 -12.85 -7.59
C ALA A 43 -16.17 -13.03 -8.20
N PRO A 44 -16.71 -14.25 -8.40
CA PRO A 44 -18.08 -14.42 -8.90
C PRO A 44 -19.14 -13.86 -7.94
N LEU A 45 -18.93 -13.98 -6.63
CA LEU A 45 -19.85 -13.45 -5.62
C LEU A 45 -19.79 -11.92 -5.57
N ALA A 46 -18.60 -11.34 -5.63
CA ALA A 46 -18.44 -9.88 -5.65
C ALA A 46 -19.07 -9.26 -6.91
N ALA A 47 -18.90 -9.89 -8.07
CA ALA A 47 -19.57 -9.49 -9.30
C ALA A 47 -21.10 -9.57 -9.17
N LEU A 48 -21.61 -10.66 -8.57
CA LEU A 48 -23.05 -10.80 -8.32
C LEU A 48 -23.58 -9.71 -7.38
N ILE A 49 -22.89 -9.42 -6.28
CA ILE A 49 -23.30 -8.37 -5.33
C ILE A 49 -23.35 -7.01 -6.05
N THR A 50 -22.31 -6.68 -6.81
CA THR A 50 -22.23 -5.44 -7.61
C THR A 50 -23.39 -5.29 -8.58
N GLN A 51 -23.81 -6.37 -9.24
CA GLN A 51 -24.98 -6.35 -10.13
C GLN A 51 -26.33 -6.25 -9.40
N LYS A 52 -26.37 -6.51 -8.09
CA LYS A 52 -27.60 -6.65 -7.31
C LYS A 52 -27.92 -5.46 -6.41
N ILE A 53 -26.96 -4.58 -6.16
CA ILE A 53 -27.13 -3.35 -5.41
C ILE A 53 -26.94 -2.15 -6.34
N GLY A 54 -27.62 -1.04 -6.09
CA GLY A 54 -27.63 0.17 -6.91
C GLY A 54 -26.53 1.18 -6.58
N ILE A 55 -25.67 0.89 -5.58
CA ILE A 55 -24.56 1.74 -5.15
C ILE A 55 -23.21 1.16 -5.57
N PRO A 56 -22.18 2.00 -5.81
CA PRO A 56 -20.85 1.54 -6.19
C PRO A 56 -20.22 0.54 -5.21
N THR A 57 -19.62 -0.51 -5.76
CA THR A 57 -18.77 -1.44 -5.01
C THR A 57 -17.28 -1.19 -5.28
N ILE A 58 -16.46 -1.27 -4.23
CA ILE A 58 -15.01 -1.12 -4.32
C ILE A 58 -14.34 -2.44 -3.90
N GLY A 59 -13.62 -3.08 -4.81
CA GLY A 59 -12.98 -4.36 -4.56
C GLY A 59 -11.56 -4.24 -4.00
N ILE A 60 -11.23 -5.09 -3.02
CA ILE A 60 -9.84 -5.42 -2.66
C ILE A 60 -9.73 -6.93 -2.44
N GLY A 61 -9.07 -7.61 -3.37
CA GLY A 61 -9.09 -9.08 -3.41
C GLY A 61 -10.47 -9.66 -3.72
N ALA A 62 -11.33 -8.89 -4.39
CA ALA A 62 -12.69 -9.27 -4.80
C ALA A 62 -12.87 -9.43 -6.32
N GLY A 63 -11.77 -9.41 -7.08
CA GLY A 63 -11.79 -9.52 -8.55
C GLY A 63 -12.26 -8.26 -9.26
N ILE A 64 -12.27 -8.32 -10.59
CA ILE A 64 -12.54 -7.18 -11.49
C ILE A 64 -14.04 -6.81 -11.59
N GLY A 65 -14.93 -7.63 -11.04
CA GLY A 65 -16.39 -7.43 -11.16
C GLY A 65 -16.97 -6.36 -10.23
N CYS A 66 -16.15 -5.64 -9.46
CA CYS A 66 -16.57 -4.46 -8.69
C CYS A 66 -16.41 -3.19 -9.53
N ASP A 67 -17.14 -2.13 -9.21
CA ASP A 67 -17.12 -0.86 -9.96
C ASP A 67 -15.79 -0.09 -9.82
N GLY A 68 -15.12 -0.27 -8.68
CA GLY A 68 -13.82 0.30 -8.40
C GLY A 68 -12.90 -0.70 -7.70
N GLN A 69 -11.65 -0.28 -7.50
CA GLN A 69 -10.64 -1.08 -6.80
C GLN A 69 -9.89 -0.20 -5.78
N VAL A 70 -9.48 -0.82 -4.68
CA VAL A 70 -8.62 -0.18 -3.67
C VAL A 70 -7.47 -1.11 -3.31
N GLN A 71 -6.31 -0.52 -3.00
CA GLN A 71 -5.13 -1.23 -2.51
C GLN A 71 -4.44 -0.36 -1.46
N VAL A 72 -3.67 -1.01 -0.59
CA VAL A 72 -2.79 -0.29 0.35
C VAL A 72 -1.53 0.14 -0.39
N ILE A 73 -1.17 1.42 -0.26
CA ILE A 73 -0.05 2.01 -1.02
C ILE A 73 1.28 1.29 -0.74
N ASN A 74 1.54 0.89 0.50
CA ASN A 74 2.76 0.19 0.89
C ASN A 74 2.87 -1.20 0.24
N ASP A 75 1.74 -1.90 0.07
CA ASP A 75 1.70 -3.21 -0.56
C ASP A 75 2.03 -3.11 -2.06
N ILE A 76 1.48 -2.10 -2.74
CA ILE A 76 1.72 -1.91 -4.18
C ILE A 76 3.08 -1.29 -4.48
N LEU A 77 3.65 -0.49 -3.57
CA LEU A 77 5.00 0.06 -3.72
C LEU A 77 6.09 -0.90 -3.23
N GLY A 78 5.72 -2.00 -2.57
CA GLY A 78 6.68 -2.94 -2.02
C GLY A 78 7.57 -2.32 -0.95
N SER A 79 6.95 -1.64 0.03
CA SER A 79 7.65 -1.08 1.20
C SER A 79 8.08 -2.16 2.21
N PHE A 80 7.46 -3.34 2.14
CA PHE A 80 7.79 -4.50 2.97
C PHE A 80 8.19 -5.66 2.06
N ALA A 81 9.30 -6.32 2.38
CA ALA A 81 9.83 -7.41 1.57
C ALA A 81 9.25 -8.79 1.95
N ASP A 82 8.86 -8.97 3.21
CA ASP A 82 8.62 -10.31 3.77
C ASP A 82 7.19 -10.81 3.57
N PHE A 83 6.23 -9.90 3.35
CA PHE A 83 4.83 -10.24 3.16
C PHE A 83 4.18 -9.37 2.11
N VAL A 84 3.60 -10.02 1.09
CA VAL A 84 2.77 -9.38 0.07
C VAL A 84 1.41 -10.06 0.10
N PRO A 85 0.31 -9.34 0.42
CA PRO A 85 -1.02 -9.92 0.38
C PRO A 85 -1.32 -10.48 -1.01
N LYS A 86 -2.01 -11.63 -1.08
CA LYS A 86 -2.32 -12.30 -2.36
C LYS A 86 -3.11 -11.41 -3.35
N HIS A 87 -3.88 -10.45 -2.83
CA HIS A 87 -4.66 -9.53 -3.65
C HIS A 87 -3.87 -8.32 -4.16
N ALA A 88 -2.66 -8.10 -3.65
CA ALA A 88 -1.82 -6.98 -4.03
C ALA A 88 -0.84 -7.41 -5.12
N LYS A 89 -0.70 -6.55 -6.14
CA LYS A 89 0.40 -6.61 -7.09
C LYS A 89 1.40 -5.53 -6.71
N GLN A 90 2.65 -5.90 -6.48
CA GLN A 90 3.74 -4.94 -6.38
C GLN A 90 4.05 -4.34 -7.75
N TYR A 91 3.96 -3.02 -7.85
CA TYR A 91 4.36 -2.22 -9.02
C TYR A 91 5.78 -1.68 -8.88
N ALA A 92 6.29 -1.62 -7.65
CA ALA A 92 7.69 -1.31 -7.35
C ALA A 92 8.20 -2.23 -6.22
N LYS A 93 9.53 -2.30 -6.08
CA LYS A 93 10.21 -2.90 -4.93
C LYS A 93 10.94 -1.83 -4.17
N LEU A 94 10.18 -0.97 -3.49
CA LEU A 94 10.73 0.22 -2.85
C LEU A 94 11.79 -0.13 -1.80
N THR A 95 11.69 -1.26 -1.10
CA THR A 95 12.74 -1.74 -0.19
C THR A 95 14.09 -1.90 -0.90
N ASP A 96 14.11 -2.49 -2.10
CA ASP A 96 15.36 -2.70 -2.87
C ASP A 96 15.93 -1.35 -3.32
N ILE A 97 15.07 -0.45 -3.81
CA ILE A 97 15.47 0.89 -4.26
C ILE A 97 16.08 1.70 -3.11
N ILE A 98 15.41 1.72 -1.95
CA ILE A 98 15.90 2.41 -0.76
C ILE A 98 17.22 1.79 -0.31
N LYS A 99 17.31 0.46 -0.27
CA LYS A 99 18.54 -0.23 0.13
C LYS A 99 19.71 0.16 -0.77
N SER A 100 19.52 0.12 -2.09
CA SER A 100 20.54 0.53 -3.05
C SER A 100 20.98 1.98 -2.84
N ALA A 101 20.03 2.92 -2.73
CA ALA A 101 20.35 4.34 -2.54
C ALA A 101 21.12 4.62 -1.24
N VAL A 102 20.73 3.96 -0.14
CA VAL A 102 21.40 4.12 1.15
C VAL A 102 22.79 3.47 1.14
N THR A 103 22.95 2.32 0.47
CA THR A 103 24.26 1.67 0.31
C THR A 103 25.20 2.54 -0.53
N GLU A 104 24.74 3.07 -1.66
CA GLU A 104 25.54 3.97 -2.51
C GLU A 104 25.99 5.20 -1.72
N TYR A 105 25.08 5.87 -1.02
CA TYR A 105 25.41 6.99 -0.14
C TYR A 105 26.46 6.62 0.92
N TYR A 106 26.28 5.48 1.60
CA TYR A 106 27.21 5.01 2.60
C TYR A 106 28.62 4.75 2.01
N ASP A 107 28.69 4.12 0.84
CA ASP A 107 29.95 3.82 0.18
C ASP A 107 30.66 5.09 -0.28
N GLU A 108 29.94 6.08 -0.82
CA GLU A 108 30.52 7.37 -1.21
C GLU A 108 31.04 8.18 -0.01
N VAL A 109 30.30 8.21 1.11
CA VAL A 109 30.74 8.85 2.35
C VAL A 109 31.99 8.15 2.89
N LYS A 110 31.99 6.82 2.90
CA LYS A 110 33.13 6.04 3.41
C LYS A 110 34.37 6.19 2.53
N ALA A 111 34.20 6.31 1.22
CA ALA A 111 35.27 6.56 0.26
C ALA A 111 35.75 8.02 0.26
N GLY A 112 34.99 8.93 0.88
CA GLY A 112 35.27 10.37 0.85
C GLY A 112 34.98 11.02 -0.52
N SER A 113 34.24 10.35 -1.40
CA SER A 113 33.81 10.92 -2.68
C SER A 113 32.55 11.80 -2.55
N PHE A 114 31.81 11.64 -1.44
CA PHE A 114 30.74 12.54 -1.03
C PHE A 114 31.00 13.11 0.37
N PRO A 115 30.71 14.40 0.64
CA PRO A 115 30.20 15.41 -0.30
C PRO A 115 31.26 15.92 -1.27
N THR A 116 30.81 16.51 -2.38
CA THR A 116 31.69 17.27 -3.31
C THR A 116 31.51 18.77 -3.09
N ASP A 117 32.24 19.59 -3.85
CA ASP A 117 32.06 21.05 -3.86
C ASP A 117 30.61 21.47 -4.18
N LYS A 118 29.85 20.64 -4.92
CA LYS A 118 28.43 20.94 -5.22
C LYS A 118 27.53 20.88 -3.99
N GLN A 119 27.92 20.14 -2.95
CA GLN A 119 27.19 20.00 -1.69
C GLN A 119 27.91 20.69 -0.53
N SER A 120 28.94 21.49 -0.85
CA SER A 120 29.77 22.18 0.13
C SER A 120 29.71 23.68 -0.10
N PHE A 121 29.87 24.45 0.97
CA PHE A 121 29.94 25.91 0.91
C PHE A 121 31.34 26.36 1.27
N THR A 122 31.83 27.37 0.56
CA THR A 122 33.15 27.96 0.81
C THR A 122 33.06 29.13 1.79
N MET A 123 34.19 29.49 2.38
CA MET A 123 34.35 30.71 3.17
C MET A 123 35.60 31.47 2.72
N ASP A 124 35.63 32.77 2.98
CA ASP A 124 36.80 33.59 2.68
C ASP A 124 38.03 33.14 3.48
N GLU A 125 39.18 33.01 2.81
CA GLU A 125 40.41 32.54 3.42
C GLU A 125 40.92 33.47 4.54
N SER A 126 40.67 34.77 4.43
CA SER A 126 41.07 35.75 5.45
C SER A 126 40.32 35.55 6.76
N VAL A 127 39.02 35.23 6.69
CA VAL A 127 38.19 34.91 7.84
C VAL A 127 38.66 33.61 8.49
N LEU A 128 39.02 32.61 7.68
CA LEU A 128 39.55 31.34 8.19
C LEU A 128 40.93 31.52 8.86
N ALA A 129 41.78 32.40 8.33
CA ALA A 129 43.10 32.69 8.90
C ALA A 129 42.99 33.39 10.27
N GLU A 130 42.09 34.37 10.41
CA GLU A 130 41.84 35.05 11.69
C GLU A 130 41.38 34.06 12.78
N LEU A 131 40.49 33.12 12.43
CA LEU A 131 40.00 32.11 13.36
C LEU A 131 41.10 31.15 13.83
N LYS A 132 42.03 30.76 12.96
CA LYS A 132 43.16 29.88 13.31
C LYS A 132 44.18 30.54 14.24
N ALA A 133 44.23 31.87 14.25
CA ALA A 133 45.17 32.65 15.06
C ALA A 133 44.66 32.93 16.49
N LYS A 134 43.40 32.59 16.79
CA LYS A 134 42.80 32.63 18.14
C LYS A 134 42.89 31.28 18.82
#